data_AF-L5NCP5-F1
#
_entry.id   AF-L5NCP5-F1
#
_cell.length_a   1.000
_cell.length_b   1.000
_cell.length_c   1.000
_cell.angle_alpha   90.00
_cell.angle_beta   90.00
_cell.angle_gamma   90.00
#
_symmetry.space_group_name_H-M   'P 1'
#
loop_
_entity.id
_entity.type
_entity.pdbx_description
1 polymer ?
#
loop_
_entity_poly.entity_id
_entity_poly.type
_entity_poly.pdbx_seq_one_letter_code
_entity_poly.pdbx_strand_id
1 'polypeptide(L)' 'MKNPMKLIFAVFHVGTPLLYFIGCSVISYMRGNSVGASIPDTLSIIAIYLIVVNCMWLFTVDKFKRAIKMDEENQAK' A
#
# COMPACT_ATOMS: atom_id res chain seq x y z
N MET A 1 -7.87 -17.80 -4.53
CA MET A 1 -7.45 -16.48 -5.04
C MET A 1 -6.24 -16.68 -5.95
N LYS A 2 -6.28 -16.26 -7.22
CA LYS A 2 -5.30 -16.70 -8.23
C LYS A 2 -3.89 -16.09 -8.13
N ASN A 3 -3.64 -15.09 -7.26
CA ASN A 3 -2.29 -14.55 -7.06
C ASN A 3 -2.18 -13.68 -5.77
N PRO A 4 -1.65 -14.21 -4.64
CA PRO A 4 -1.54 -13.46 -3.39
C PRO A 4 -0.58 -12.27 -3.47
N MET A 5 0.43 -12.33 -4.34
CA MET A 5 1.38 -11.22 -4.56
C MET A 5 0.67 -9.98 -5.13
N LYS A 6 -0.28 -10.16 -6.06
CA LYS A 6 -1.07 -9.04 -6.60
C LYS A 6 -1.94 -8.39 -5.53
N LEU A 7 -2.50 -9.18 -4.60
CA LEU A 7 -3.31 -8.64 -3.51
C LEU A 7 -2.46 -7.77 -2.57
N ILE A 8 -1.31 -8.28 -2.13
CA ILE A 8 -0.41 -7.52 -1.26
C ILE A 8 0.03 -6.22 -1.92
N PHE A 9 0.45 -6.30 -3.19
CA PHE A 9 0.81 -5.11 -3.96
C PHE A 9 -0.35 -4.10 -4.01
N ALA A 10 -1.55 -4.54 -4.38
CA ALA A 10 -2.71 -3.66 -4.47
C ALA A 10 -3.07 -3.01 -3.11
N VAL A 11 -2.98 -3.76 -2.01
CA VAL A 11 -3.26 -3.23 -0.67
C VAL A 11 -2.25 -2.16 -0.30
N PHE A 12 -0.95 -2.44 -0.40
CA PHE A 12 0.08 -1.50 0.07
C PHE A 12 0.33 -0.32 -0.87
N HIS A 13 0.23 -0.51 -2.19
CA HIS A 13 0.52 0.54 -3.18
C HIS A 13 -0.72 1.34 -3.62
N VAL A 14 -1.93 0.83 -3.41
CA VAL A 14 -3.17 1.51 -3.82
C VAL A 14 -4.11 1.72 -2.65
N GLY A 15 -4.46 0.64 -1.93
CA GLY A 15 -5.42 0.70 -0.83
C GLY A 15 -4.99 1.64 0.30
N THR A 16 -3.77 1.47 0.81
CA THR A 16 -3.25 2.26 1.93
C THR A 16 -3.13 3.76 1.60
N PRO A 17 -2.53 4.19 0.46
CA PRO A 17 -2.54 5.60 0.06
C PRO A 17 -3.95 6.20 -0.06
N LEU A 18 -4.89 5.46 -0.65
CA LEU A 18 -6.25 5.93 -0.84
C LEU A 18 -6.96 6.11 0.51
N LEU A 19 -6.86 5.12 1.40
CA LEU A 19 -7.41 5.18 2.75
C LEU A 19 -6.81 6.32 3.55
N TYR A 20 -5.49 6.55 3.45
CA TYR A 20 -4.83 7.67 4.10
C TYR A 20 -5.36 9.01 3.60
N PHE A 21 -5.47 9.18 2.27
CA PHE A 21 -6.00 10.39 1.67
C PHE A 21 -7.44 10.69 2.13
N ILE A 22 -8.30 9.68 2.12
CA ILE A 22 -9.69 9.80 2.57
C ILE A 22 -9.73 10.16 4.06
N GLY A 23 -8.93 9.47 4.89
CA GLY A 23 -8.84 9.74 6.33
C GLY A 23 -8.41 11.17 6.63
N CYS A 24 -7.36 11.66 5.99
CA CYS A 24 -6.88 13.04 6.12
C CYS A 24 -7.94 14.06 5.66
N SER A 25 -8.63 13.76 4.55
CA SER A 25 -9.70 14.62 4.03
C SER A 25 -10.87 14.72 5.01
N VAL A 26 -11.32 13.59 5.56
CA VAL A 26 -12.40 13.54 6.56
C VAL A 26 -12.01 14.26 7.85
N ILE A 27 -10.80 14.04 8.36
CA ILE A 27 -10.32 14.72 9.57
C ILE A 27 -10.24 16.24 9.36
N SER A 28 -9.72 16.68 8.21
CA SER A 28 -9.63 18.11 7.90
C SER A 28 -11.01 18.75 7.80
N TYR A 29 -11.96 18.06 7.16
CA TYR A 29 -13.36 18.48 7.11
C TYR A 29 -13.98 18.59 8.51
N MET A 30 -13.81 17.57 9.38
CA MET A 30 -14.34 17.58 10.74
C MET A 30 -13.72 18.68 11.63
N ARG A 31 -12.49 19.10 11.35
CA ARG A 31 -11.80 20.19 12.07
C ARG A 31 -12.16 21.58 11.55
N GLY A 32 -13.02 21.68 10.52
CA GLY A 32 -13.36 22.95 9.88
C GLY A 32 -12.22 23.54 9.05
N ASN A 33 -11.16 22.77 8.78
CA ASN A 33 -10.05 23.21 7.95
C ASN A 33 -10.40 23.06 6.47
N SER A 34 -9.84 23.92 5.62
CA SER A 34 -9.95 23.76 4.17
C SER A 34 -9.26 22.47 3.74
N VAL A 35 -10.04 21.49 3.27
CA VAL A 35 -9.51 20.22 2.73
C VAL A 35 -8.49 20.51 1.63
N GLY A 36 -8.76 21.48 0.76
CA GLY A 36 -7.86 21.88 -0.33
C GLY A 36 -6.46 22.30 0.14
N ALA A 37 -6.37 22.97 1.30
CA ALA A 37 -5.09 23.39 1.86
C ALA A 37 -4.25 22.21 2.39
N SER A 38 -4.91 21.13 2.83
CA SER A 38 -4.24 19.92 3.37
C SER A 38 -3.84 18.88 2.31
N ILE A 39 -4.33 19.03 1.05
CA ILE A 39 -4.05 18.10 -0.04
C ILE A 39 -2.55 18.00 -0.36
N PRO A 40 -1.80 19.11 -0.53
CA PRO A 40 -0.37 19.05 -0.88
C PRO A 40 0.46 18.30 0.15
N ASP A 41 0.21 18.53 1.44
CA ASP A 41 0.91 17.85 2.54
C ASP A 41 0.58 16.36 2.56
N THR A 42 -0.70 16.02 2.39
CA THR A 42 -1.18 14.63 2.34
C THR A 42 -0.54 13.88 1.17
N LEU A 43 -0.49 14.50 -0.02
CA LEU A 43 0.14 13.91 -1.21
C LEU A 43 1.65 13.75 -1.03
N SER A 44 2.32 14.69 -0.37
CA SER A 44 3.76 14.60 -0.07
C SER A 44 4.06 13.40 0.85
N ILE A 45 3.23 13.18 1.87
CA ILE A 45 3.35 12.02 2.76
C ILE A 45 3.10 10.72 2.00
N ILE A 46 2.07 10.68 1.14
CA ILE A 46 1.79 9.53 0.28
C ILE A 46 2.97 9.23 -0.64
N ALA A 47 3.60 10.24 -1.24
CA ALA A 47 4.75 10.07 -2.10
C ALA A 47 5.95 9.44 -1.35
N ILE A 48 6.26 9.93 -0.15
CA ILE A 48 7.33 9.37 0.70
C ILE A 48 6.98 7.92 1.08
N TYR A 49 5.74 7.66 1.50
CA TYR A 49 5.27 6.31 1.82
C TYR A 49 5.45 5.35 0.63
N LEU A 50 5.07 5.77 -0.58
CA LEU A 50 5.22 4.96 -1.79
C LEU A 50 6.68 4.67 -2.15
N ILE A 51 7.60 5.61 -1.89
CA ILE A 51 9.04 5.37 -2.07
C ILE A 51 9.51 4.28 -1.11
N VAL A 52 9.17 4.38 0.18
CA VAL A 52 9.56 3.40 1.19
C VAL A 52 8.98 2.02 0.87
N VAL A 53 7.69 1.95 0.52
CA VAL A 53 7.03 0.71 0.16
C VAL A 53 7.63 0.10 -1.10
N ASN A 54 8.01 0.89 -2.11
CA ASN A 54 8.72 0.39 -3.29
C ASN A 54 10.10 -0.18 -2.92
N CYS A 55 10.88 0.50 -2.09
CA CYS A 55 12.14 -0.04 -1.60
C CYS A 55 11.93 -1.38 -0.88
N MET A 56 10.98 -1.45 0.05
CA MET A 56 10.67 -2.69 0.77
C MET A 56 10.23 -3.81 -0.18
N TRP A 57 9.39 -3.49 -1.16
CA TRP A 57 8.89 -4.44 -2.14
C TRP A 57 10.01 -5.07 -2.95
N LEU A 58 10.99 -4.27 -3.41
CA LEU A 58 12.17 -4.78 -4.12
C LEU A 58 12.93 -5.84 -3.31
N PHE A 59 13.06 -5.66 -1.99
CA PHE A 59 13.77 -6.63 -1.13
C PHE A 59 12.93 -7.84 -0.70
N THR A 60 11.61 -7.74 -0.71
CA THR A 60 10.71 -8.80 -0.22
C THR A 60 10.09 -9.64 -1.32
N VAL A 61 9.97 -9.11 -2.55
CA VAL A 61 9.27 -9.79 -3.64
C VAL A 61 9.85 -11.15 -3.99
N ASP A 62 11.17 -11.29 -3.98
CA ASP A 62 11.83 -12.56 -4.33
C ASP A 62 11.66 -13.62 -3.25
N LYS A 63 11.70 -13.21 -1.97
CA LYS A 63 11.38 -14.10 -0.84
C LYS A 63 9.92 -14.55 -0.91
N PHE A 64 9.02 -13.63 -1.24
CA PHE A 64 7.59 -13.92 -1.36
C PHE A 64 7.29 -14.89 -2.50
N LYS A 65 7.91 -14.70 -3.68
CA LYS A 65 7.81 -15.63 -4.81
C LYS A 65 8.29 -17.04 -4.45
N ARG A 66 9.41 -17.16 -3.72
CA ARG A 66 9.90 -18.47 -3.24
C ARG A 66 8.92 -19.13 -2.28
N ALA A 67 8.35 -18.37 -1.34
CA ALA A 67 7.38 -18.90 -0.40
C ALA A 67 6.10 -19.41 -1.09
N ILE A 68 5.58 -18.68 -2.08
CA ILE A 68 4.43 -19.13 -2.88
C ILE A 68 4.76 -20.44 -3.60
N LYS A 69 5.93 -20.52 -4.25
CA LYS A 69 6.33 -21.72 -4.97
C LYS A 69 6.48 -22.94 -4.05
N MET A 70 7.05 -22.76 -2.86
CA MET A 70 7.16 -23.84 -1.88
C MET A 70 5.80 -24.31 -1.36
N ASP A 71 4.84 -23.40 -1.19
CA ASP A 71 3.47 -23.74 -0.79
C ASP A 71 2.76 -24.54 -1.90
N GLU A 72 2.89 -24.10 -3.17
CA GLU A 72 2.37 -24.84 -4.33
C GLU A 72 2.96 -26.26 -4.44
N GLU A 73 4.27 -26.40 -4.23
CA GLU A 73 4.95 -27.71 -4.23
C GLU A 73 4.53 -28.62 -3.06
N ASN A 74 4.20 -28.05 -1.90
CA ASN A 74 3.71 -28.79 -0.74
C ASN A 74 2.24 -29.22 -0.87
N GLN A 75 1.40 -28.43 -1.56
CA GLN A 75 0.00 -28.82 -1.81
C GLN A 75 -0.15 -29.83 -2.96
N ALA A 76 0.88 -29.99 -3.80
CA ALA A 76 0.91 -30.97 -4.88
C ALA A 76 1.43 -32.35 -4.46
N LYS A 77 1.94 -32.49 -3.23
CA LYS A 77 2.34 -33.76 -2.59
C LYS A 77 1.24 -34.30 -1.70
#